data_AF-B3GK15-F1
#
_entry.id   AF-B3GK15-F1
#
_cell.length_a   1.000
_cell.length_b   1.000
_cell.length_c   1.000
_cell.angle_alpha   90.00
_cell.angle_beta   90.00
_cell.angle_gamma   90.00
#
_symmetry.space_group_name_H-M   'P 1'
#
loop_
_entity.id
_entity.type
_entity.pdbx_description
1 polymer ?
#
loop_
_entity_poly.entity_id
_entity_poly.type
_entity_poly.pdbx_seq_one_letter_code
_entity_poly.pdbx_strand_id
1 'polypeptide(L)'
;VDIDWEYPGQPGDNNVFRPEDRQNYTLMFEALRKELDKLSKTTGKYYELTTAVGANDKYIEHTEMDRAVKYLDFVNLMTYDLYGAW
;
A
#
# COMPACT_ATOMS: atom_id res chain seq x y z
N VAL A 1 0.48 -10.22 -5.37
CA VAL A 1 1.05 -8.97 -5.91
C VAL A 1 1.40 -8.08 -4.74
N ASP A 2 2.58 -7.49 -4.78
CA ASP A 2 3.04 -6.57 -3.74
C ASP A 2 3.03 -5.16 -4.32
N ILE A 3 2.46 -4.21 -3.58
CA ILE A 3 2.37 -2.82 -3.98
C ILE A 3 3.42 -2.02 -3.21
N ASP A 4 4.30 -1.36 -3.95
CA ASP A 4 5.36 -0.54 -3.39
C ASP A 4 5.24 0.89 -3.93
N TRP A 5 4.32 1.66 -3.33
CA TRP A 5 4.09 3.06 -3.68
C TRP A 5 4.78 3.94 -2.64
N GLU A 6 5.87 4.58 -3.05
CA GLU A 6 6.65 5.51 -2.23
C GLU A 6 6.48 6.99 -2.70
N TYR A 7 5.60 7.78 -2.09
CA TYR A 7 4.62 7.43 -1.05
C TYR A 7 3.25 8.03 -1.41
N PRO A 8 2.13 7.39 -1.03
CA PRO A 8 0.80 7.94 -1.28
C PRO A 8 0.62 9.26 -0.53
N GLY A 9 0.47 10.35 -1.28
CA GLY A 9 0.18 11.69 -0.75
C GLY A 9 1.34 12.33 0.02
N GLN A 10 2.54 11.75 -0.07
CA GLN A 10 3.75 12.25 0.57
C GLN A 10 4.92 12.30 -0.40
N PRO A 11 5.90 13.21 -0.19
CA PRO A 11 7.12 13.22 -0.99
C PRO A 11 7.87 11.89 -0.86
N GLY A 12 8.22 11.29 -2.00
CA GLY A 12 9.19 10.20 -2.13
C GLY A 12 10.37 10.65 -2.99
N ASP A 13 10.85 9.78 -3.89
CA ASP A 13 11.90 10.14 -4.86
C ASP A 13 11.35 10.97 -6.03
N ASN A 14 11.08 12.26 -5.77
CA ASN A 14 10.59 13.24 -6.75
C ASN A 14 9.30 12.85 -7.49
N ASN A 15 8.56 11.87 -6.95
CA ASN A 15 7.27 11.42 -7.47
C ASN A 15 6.19 12.50 -7.29
N VAL A 16 5.22 12.51 -8.21
CA VAL A 16 4.00 13.32 -8.02
C VAL A 16 3.20 12.75 -6.86
N PHE A 17 2.89 13.60 -5.90
CA PHE A 17 2.01 13.27 -4.77
C PHE A 17 0.86 14.27 -4.71
N ARG A 18 -0.34 13.78 -4.36
CA ARG A 18 -1.54 14.61 -4.24
C ARG A 18 -2.33 14.25 -2.98
N PRO A 19 -3.11 15.19 -2.40
CA PRO A 19 -3.91 14.90 -1.21
C PRO A 19 -4.88 13.72 -1.39
N GLU A 20 -5.39 13.51 -2.61
CA GLU A 20 -6.33 12.43 -2.93
C GLU A 20 -5.70 11.04 -2.86
N ASP A 21 -4.37 10.94 -2.89
CA ASP A 21 -3.67 9.66 -2.82
C ASP A 21 -3.97 8.91 -1.51
N ARG A 22 -4.27 9.64 -0.42
CA ARG A 22 -4.73 9.05 0.84
C ARG A 22 -5.90 8.09 0.63
N GLN A 23 -6.96 8.55 -0.05
CA GLN A 23 -8.15 7.73 -0.31
C GLN A 23 -7.94 6.79 -1.49
N ASN A 24 -7.23 7.24 -2.53
CA ASN A 24 -6.99 6.42 -3.72
C ASN A 24 -6.17 5.17 -3.39
N TYR A 25 -5.22 5.25 -2.47
CA TYR A 25 -4.43 4.11 -2.02
C TYR A 25 -5.33 3.01 -1.41
N THR A 26 -6.28 3.39 -0.55
CA THR A 26 -7.28 2.47 0.02
C THR A 26 -8.20 1.88 -1.06
N LEU A 27 -8.74 2.73 -1.95
CA LEU A 27 -9.65 2.30 -3.03
C LEU A 27 -8.96 1.37 -4.03
N MET A 28 -7.67 1.59 -4.29
CA MET A 28 -6.86 0.72 -5.12
C MET A 28 -6.77 -0.68 -4.50
N PHE A 29 -6.52 -0.81 -3.20
CA PHE A 29 -6.48 -2.13 -2.57
C PHE A 29 -7.85 -2.83 -2.58
N GLU A 30 -8.94 -2.10 -2.37
CA GLU A 30 -10.29 -2.65 -2.51
C GLU A 30 -10.51 -3.22 -3.93
N ALA A 31 -10.15 -2.43 -4.96
CA ALA A 31 -10.28 -2.84 -6.35
C ALA A 31 -9.38 -4.04 -6.69
N LEU A 32 -8.12 -4.04 -6.25
CA LEU A 32 -7.19 -5.15 -6.45
C LEU A 32 -7.69 -6.43 -5.79
N ARG A 33 -8.11 -6.36 -4.52
CA ARG A 33 -8.65 -7.51 -3.79
C ARG A 33 -9.86 -8.11 -4.52
N LYS A 34 -10.77 -7.25 -4.98
CA LYS A 34 -11.95 -7.67 -5.75
C LYS A 34 -11.58 -8.40 -7.04
N GLU A 35 -10.60 -7.92 -7.81
CA GLU A 35 -10.18 -8.59 -9.05
C GLU A 35 -9.38 -9.88 -8.77
N LEU A 36 -8.54 -9.90 -7.74
CA LEU A 36 -7.82 -11.11 -7.32
C LEU A 36 -8.78 -12.19 -6.82
N ASP A 37 -9.87 -11.83 -6.15
CA ASP A 37 -10.89 -12.78 -5.69
C ASP A 37 -11.69 -13.36 -6.87
N LYS A 38 -11.98 -12.54 -7.89
CA LYS A 38 -12.56 -13.05 -9.15
C LYS A 38 -11.62 -14.02 -9.84
N LEU A 39 -10.33 -13.67 -9.94
CA LEU A 39 -9.33 -14.56 -10.53
C LEU A 39 -9.20 -15.86 -9.72
N SER A 40 -9.29 -15.78 -8.40
CA SER A 40 -9.26 -16.95 -7.50
C SER A 40 -10.41 -17.91 -7.81
N LYS A 41 -11.62 -17.39 -8.05
CA LYS A 41 -12.79 -18.21 -8.44
C LYS A 41 -12.61 -18.93 -9.78
N THR A 42 -11.93 -18.29 -10.73
CA THR A 42 -11.69 -18.88 -12.07
C THR A 42 -10.57 -19.92 -12.05
N THR A 43 -9.54 -19.72 -11.23
CA THR A 43 -8.31 -20.53 -11.26
C THR A 43 -8.19 -21.54 -10.13
N GLY A 44 -9.00 -21.39 -9.07
CA GLY A 44 -8.91 -22.20 -7.86
C GLY A 44 -7.69 -21.92 -6.99
N LYS A 45 -6.93 -20.84 -7.27
CA LYS A 45 -5.74 -20.44 -6.51
C LYS A 45 -6.04 -19.23 -5.65
N TYR A 46 -5.44 -19.17 -4.47
CA TYR A 46 -5.40 -17.94 -3.69
C TYR A 46 -4.30 -17.02 -4.23
N TYR A 47 -4.59 -15.71 -4.31
CA TYR A 47 -3.61 -14.70 -4.70
C TYR A 47 -3.46 -13.69 -3.58
N GLU A 48 -2.24 -13.62 -3.05
CA GLU A 48 -1.89 -12.67 -2.00
C GLU A 48 -1.85 -11.24 -2.54
N LEU A 49 -2.26 -10.29 -1.71
CA LEU A 49 -2.17 -8.86 -1.91
C LEU A 49 -1.45 -8.25 -0.71
N THR A 50 -0.27 -7.69 -0.96
CA THR A 50 0.62 -7.16 0.07
C THR A 50 1.08 -5.76 -0.30
N THR A 51 1.70 -5.06 0.64
CA THR A 51 2.30 -3.76 0.35
C THR A 51 3.51 -3.48 1.25
N ALA A 52 4.51 -2.80 0.68
CA ALA A 52 5.60 -2.19 1.40
C ALA A 52 5.23 -0.75 1.81
N VAL A 53 5.49 -0.40 3.08
CA VAL A 53 5.05 0.88 3.65
C VAL A 53 6.15 1.55 4.48
N GLY A 54 6.11 2.88 4.54
CA GLY A 54 7.05 3.67 5.34
C GLY A 54 6.92 3.38 6.85
N ALA A 55 8.06 3.31 7.54
CA ALA A 55 8.15 2.97 8.96
C ALA A 55 8.16 4.17 9.92
N ASN A 56 7.46 5.26 9.59
CA ASN A 56 7.44 6.49 10.39
C ASN A 56 6.01 6.97 10.72
N ASP A 57 5.87 7.74 11.80
CA ASP A 57 4.57 8.22 12.30
C ASP A 57 3.81 9.04 11.25
N LYS A 58 4.51 9.85 10.45
CA LYS A 58 3.85 10.65 9.40
C LYS A 58 3.17 9.77 8.36
N TYR A 59 3.76 8.62 8.02
CA TYR A 59 3.16 7.70 7.07
C TYR A 59 1.82 7.16 7.59
N ILE A 60 1.81 6.63 8.82
CA ILE A 60 0.61 6.03 9.41
C ILE A 60 -0.48 7.06 9.72
N GLU A 61 -0.10 8.28 10.10
CA GLU A 61 -1.04 9.39 10.34
C GLU A 61 -1.70 9.91 9.05
N HIS A 62 -0.98 9.84 7.91
CA HIS A 62 -1.46 10.33 6.63
C HIS A 62 -2.33 9.32 5.88
N THR A 63 -2.00 8.03 5.98
CA THR A 63 -2.69 6.95 5.26
C THR A 63 -3.92 6.44 6.03
N GLU A 64 -4.84 5.74 5.35
CA GLU A 64 -5.98 5.07 5.99
C GLU A 64 -5.68 3.57 6.19
N MET A 65 -4.55 3.24 6.81
CA MET A 65 -4.12 1.83 6.93
C MET A 65 -5.10 0.98 7.72
N ASP A 66 -5.83 1.55 8.68
CA ASP A 66 -6.94 0.87 9.39
C ASP A 66 -8.05 0.37 8.44
N ARG A 67 -8.20 1.00 7.29
CA ARG A 67 -9.10 0.58 6.21
C ARG A 67 -8.40 -0.30 5.20
N ALA A 68 -7.21 0.08 4.75
CA ALA A 68 -6.46 -0.66 3.73
C ALA A 68 -6.15 -2.11 4.16
N VAL A 69 -5.82 -2.33 5.44
CA VAL A 69 -5.51 -3.67 5.98
C VAL A 69 -6.65 -4.68 5.85
N LYS A 70 -7.90 -4.24 5.63
CA LYS A 70 -9.03 -5.14 5.38
C LYS A 70 -8.92 -5.88 4.05
N TYR A 71 -8.11 -5.37 3.13
CA TYR A 71 -7.91 -5.91 1.79
C TYR A 71 -6.55 -6.60 1.64
N LEU A 72 -5.65 -6.42 2.59
CA LEU A 72 -4.28 -6.89 2.55
C LEU A 72 -4.13 -8.22 3.30
N ASP A 73 -3.26 -9.08 2.79
CA ASP A 73 -2.84 -10.30 3.47
C ASP A 73 -1.87 -10.00 4.61
N PHE A 74 -0.87 -9.17 4.32
CA PHE A 74 0.06 -8.62 5.29
C PHE A 74 0.74 -7.36 4.74
N VAL A 75 1.43 -6.66 5.63
CA VAL A 75 2.15 -5.41 5.35
C VAL A 75 3.62 -5.60 5.66
N ASN A 76 4.48 -5.20 4.72
CA ASN A 76 5.92 -5.16 4.89
C ASN A 76 6.33 -3.76 5.35
N LEU A 77 6.70 -3.62 6.62
CA LEU A 77 7.15 -2.33 7.16
C LEU A 77 8.63 -2.10 6.82
N MET A 78 8.91 -1.04 6.05
CA MET A 78 10.26 -0.71 5.59
C MET A 78 11.08 -0.07 6.71
N THR A 79 11.52 -0.90 7.66
CA THR A 79 12.25 -0.54 8.89
C THR A 79 13.74 -0.33 8.66
N TYR A 80 14.08 0.30 7.53
CA TYR A 80 15.43 0.61 7.07
C TYR A 80 15.47 2.03 6.51
N ASP A 81 16.64 2.48 6.06
CA ASP A 81 16.89 3.84 5.54
C ASP A 81 16.47 4.98 6.49
N LEU A 82 16.48 4.69 7.80
CA LEU A 82 16.16 5.67 8.85
C LEU A 82 17.22 6.79 8.95
N TYR A 83 18.46 6.51 8.53
CA TYR A 83 19.57 7.44 8.45
C TYR A 83 20.42 7.13 7.22
N GLY A 84 21.02 8.17 6.63
CA GLY A 84 21.97 8.01 5.54
C GLY A 84 22.73 9.29 5.20
N ALA A 85 23.51 9.25 4.12
CA ALA A 85 24.42 10.33 3.72
C ALA A 85 23.78 11.40 2.80
N TRP A 86 22.48 11.26 2.53
CA TRP A 86 21.66 12.18 1.74
C TRP A 86 21.25 13.44 2.50
#